data_AF-A0A7Y0XAK2-F1
#
_entry.id   AF-A0A7Y0XAK2-F1
#
_cell.length_a   1.000
_cell.length_b   1.000
_cell.length_c   1.000
_cell.angle_alpha   90.00
_cell.angle_beta   90.00
_cell.angle_gamma   90.00
#
_symmetry.space_group_name_H-M   'P 1'
#
loop_
_entity.id
_entity.type
_entity.pdbx_description
1 polymer ?
#
loop_
_entity_poly.entity_id
_entity_poly.type
_entity_poly.pdbx_seq_one_letter_code
_entity_poly.pdbx_strand_id
1 'polypeptide(L)'
;SPLSESVFSFTQQLALEALAEHSTPITVKDWFQEYQEKEPLPTLGDVMFYALLLPLTRSDKPLFSIDSLQKNWWEQQVCITEHTQACLEG
;
A
#
# COMPACT_ATOMS: atom_id res chain seq x y z
N SER A 1 16.16 -10.49 -3.36
CA SER A 1 15.47 -9.68 -2.36
C SER A 1 14.16 -10.34 -1.98
N PRO A 2 14.04 -10.94 -0.77
CA PRO A 2 13.11 -12.01 -0.53
C PRO A 2 11.71 -11.50 -0.16
N LEU A 3 11.09 -10.75 -1.07
CA LEU A 3 9.71 -11.03 -1.46
C LEU A 3 9.63 -12.21 -2.46
N SER A 4 10.78 -12.85 -2.73
CA SER A 4 11.09 -13.97 -3.63
C SER A 4 10.22 -15.25 -3.53
N GLU A 5 9.19 -15.28 -2.69
CA GLU A 5 8.11 -16.26 -2.73
C GLU A 5 6.81 -15.52 -2.38
N SER A 6 6.30 -14.69 -3.29
CA SER A 6 5.33 -13.64 -2.96
C SER A 6 4.04 -14.19 -2.35
N VAL A 7 3.91 -14.08 -1.02
CA VAL A 7 2.66 -14.24 -0.25
C VAL A 7 1.65 -13.13 -0.60
N PHE A 8 2.11 -12.08 -1.28
CA PHE A 8 1.30 -10.95 -1.72
C PHE A 8 0.88 -11.11 -3.18
N SER A 9 -0.31 -10.59 -3.50
CA SER A 9 -0.69 -10.47 -4.91
C SER A 9 0.19 -9.42 -5.60
N PHE A 10 0.29 -9.51 -6.93
CA PHE A 10 1.02 -8.53 -7.74
C PHE A 10 0.54 -7.09 -7.48
N THR A 11 -0.77 -6.90 -7.32
CA THR A 11 -1.38 -5.61 -6.91
C THR A 11 -0.85 -5.11 -5.58
N GLN A 12 -0.78 -5.97 -4.55
CA GLN A 12 -0.31 -5.57 -3.22
C GLN A 12 1.17 -5.18 -3.25
N GLN A 13 1.98 -5.92 -4.01
CA GLN A 13 3.39 -5.60 -4.18
C GLN A 13 3.56 -4.22 -4.83
N LEU A 14 2.94 -3.98 -5.99
CA LEU A 14 3.03 -2.69 -6.69
C LEU A 14 2.53 -1.53 -5.83
N ALA A 15 1.46 -1.73 -5.06
CA ALA A 15 0.93 -0.71 -4.17
C ALA A 15 1.94 -0.38 -3.05
N LEU A 16 2.55 -1.38 -2.42
CA LEU A 16 3.55 -1.15 -1.38
C LEU A 16 4.82 -0.49 -1.94
N GLU A 17 5.26 -0.87 -3.14
CA GLU A 17 6.37 -0.21 -3.84
C GLU A 17 6.06 1.26 -4.16
N ALA A 18 4.83 1.59 -4.57
CA ALA A 18 4.39 2.98 -4.72
C ALA A 18 4.45 3.74 -3.40
N LEU A 19 3.94 3.15 -2.31
CA LEU A 19 3.94 3.81 -1.01
C LEU A 19 5.35 4.02 -0.43
N ALA A 20 6.28 3.10 -0.71
CA ALA A 20 7.66 3.12 -0.22
C ALA A 20 8.51 4.28 -0.76
N GLU A 21 8.08 4.92 -1.85
CA GLU A 21 8.78 6.09 -2.42
C GLU A 21 8.57 7.36 -1.59
N HIS A 22 7.66 7.32 -0.61
CA HIS A 22 7.31 8.47 0.23
C HIS A 22 7.85 8.34 1.65
N SER A 23 8.64 9.33 2.06
CA SER A 23 9.09 9.48 3.44
C SER A 23 8.06 10.13 4.37
N THR A 24 6.95 10.63 3.81
CA THR A 24 5.87 11.31 4.55
C THR A 24 4.52 10.69 4.20
N PRO A 25 3.54 10.69 5.13
CA PRO A 25 2.22 10.15 4.83
C PRO A 25 1.56 10.86 3.63
N ILE A 26 0.85 10.08 2.82
CA ILE A 26 0.06 10.55 1.67
C ILE A 26 -1.40 10.12 1.81
N THR A 27 -2.32 10.70 1.04
CA THR A 27 -3.71 10.23 1.05
C THR A 27 -3.85 8.89 0.32
N VAL A 28 -4.85 8.09 0.68
CA VAL A 28 -5.22 6.88 -0.09
C VAL A 28 -5.53 7.22 -1.55
N LYS A 29 -6.12 8.39 -1.82
CA LYS A 29 -6.37 8.86 -3.18
C LYS A 29 -5.08 9.03 -3.97
N ASP A 30 -4.10 9.74 -3.42
CA ASP A 30 -2.82 9.99 -4.10
C ASP A 30 -2.06 8.67 -4.27
N TRP A 31 -2.09 7.81 -3.26
CA TRP A 31 -1.51 6.47 -3.33
C TRP A 31 -2.09 5.62 -4.47
N PHE A 32 -3.41 5.64 -4.64
CA PHE A 32 -4.06 4.94 -5.74
C PHE A 32 -3.64 5.51 -7.11
N GLN A 33 -3.53 6.83 -7.24
CA GLN A 33 -3.09 7.46 -8.49
C GLN A 33 -1.68 7.01 -8.88
N GLU A 34 -0.76 7.00 -7.94
CA GLU A 34 0.63 6.56 -8.20
C GLU A 34 0.73 5.06 -8.48
N TYR A 35 -0.06 4.24 -7.79
CA TYR A 35 -0.19 2.82 -8.12
C TYR A 35 -0.63 2.62 -9.58
N GLN A 36 -1.60 3.40 -10.06
CA GLN A 36 -2.10 3.29 -11.43
C GLN A 36 -1.03 3.64 -12.48
N GLU A 37 -0.07 4.51 -12.15
CA GLU A 37 1.05 4.82 -13.06
C GLU A 37 2.01 3.62 -13.23
N LYS A 38 2.07 2.74 -12.23
CA LYS A 38 2.92 1.54 -12.22
C LYS A 38 2.20 0.29 -12.70
N GLU A 39 0.86 0.26 -12.65
CA GLU A 39 0.07 -0.90 -13.03
C GLU A 39 -0.04 -1.04 -14.57
N PRO A 40 0.42 -2.16 -15.16
CA PRO A 40 0.43 -2.33 -16.62
C PRO A 40 -0.96 -2.50 -17.24
N LEU A 41 -1.96 -2.91 -16.44
CA LEU A 41 -3.35 -3.14 -16.87
C LEU A 41 -4.30 -2.62 -15.79
N PRO A 42 -4.60 -1.30 -15.75
CA PRO A 42 -5.39 -0.67 -14.71
C PRO A 42 -6.87 -1.04 -14.87
N THR A 43 -7.23 -2.20 -14.33
CA THR A 43 -8.61 -2.70 -14.26
C THR A 43 -9.18 -2.60 -12.84
N LEU A 44 -8.31 -2.32 -11.87
CA LEU A 44 -8.67 -2.22 -10.46
C LEU A 44 -9.23 -0.83 -10.15
N GLY A 45 -10.46 -0.78 -9.65
CA GLY A 45 -11.03 0.45 -9.10
C GLY A 45 -10.46 0.80 -7.72
N ASP A 46 -10.52 2.08 -7.36
CA ASP A 46 -10.04 2.66 -6.11
C ASP A 46 -10.61 2.00 -4.84
N VAL A 47 -11.89 1.66 -4.84
CA VAL A 47 -12.54 0.92 -3.73
C VAL A 47 -11.95 -0.49 -3.57
N MET A 48 -11.70 -1.18 -4.69
CA MET A 48 -11.18 -2.55 -4.65
C MET A 48 -9.70 -2.56 -4.28
N PHE A 49 -8.94 -1.57 -4.77
CA PHE A 49 -7.57 -1.29 -4.33
C PHE A 49 -7.52 -1.15 -2.81
N TYR A 50 -8.31 -0.25 -2.24
CA TYR A 50 -8.35 -0.02 -0.79
C TYR A 50 -8.74 -1.29 -0.03
N ALA A 51 -9.77 -2.01 -0.49
CA ALA A 51 -10.24 -3.23 0.16
C ALA A 51 -9.20 -4.37 0.19
N LEU A 52 -8.37 -4.49 -0.85
CA LEU A 52 -7.30 -5.49 -0.92
C LEU A 52 -6.12 -5.15 0.00
N LEU A 53 -5.90 -3.87 0.29
CA LEU A 53 -4.76 -3.38 1.06
C LEU A 53 -5.09 -3.22 2.54
N LEU A 54 -6.32 -2.85 2.89
CA LEU A 54 -6.73 -2.64 4.28
C LEU A 54 -6.39 -3.82 5.23
N PRO A 55 -6.52 -5.11 4.85
CA PRO A 55 -6.12 -6.21 5.71
C PRO A 55 -4.63 -6.21 6.10
N LEU A 56 -3.75 -5.64 5.27
CA LEU A 56 -2.31 -5.55 5.53
C LEU A 56 -1.96 -4.60 6.69
N THR A 57 -2.93 -3.81 7.15
CA THR A 57 -2.80 -2.96 8.35
C THR A 57 -3.10 -3.71 9.65
N ARG A 58 -3.62 -4.95 9.56
CA ARG A 58 -4.14 -5.72 10.71
C ARG A 58 -3.35 -6.99 11.02
N SER A 59 -2.25 -7.25 10.31
CA SER A 59 -1.33 -8.35 10.61
C SER A 59 -0.51 -8.07 11.88
N ASP A 60 0.05 -9.13 12.48
CA ASP A 60 0.96 -9.01 13.64
C ASP A 60 2.14 -8.05 13.37
N LYS A 61 2.54 -7.95 12.10
CA LYS A 61 3.46 -6.94 11.58
C LYS A 61 2.74 -6.19 10.46
N PRO A 62 2.13 -5.03 10.73
CA PRO A 62 1.41 -4.27 9.72
C PRO A 62 2.38 -3.73 8.68
N LEU A 63 1.96 -3.77 7.40
CA LEU A 63 2.83 -3.37 6.30
C LEU A 63 2.79 -1.86 6.02
N PHE A 64 1.67 -1.24 6.32
CA PHE A 64 1.51 0.21 6.33
C PHE A 64 0.56 0.59 7.46
N SER A 65 0.60 1.87 7.83
CA SER A 65 -0.26 2.46 8.87
C SER A 65 -1.33 3.36 8.24
N ILE A 66 -2.45 3.50 8.95
CA ILE A 66 -3.51 4.46 8.64
C ILE A 66 -3.69 5.37 9.85
N ASP A 67 -3.78 6.68 9.62
CA ASP A 67 -3.93 7.67 10.70
C ASP A 67 -5.25 7.54 11.48
N SER A 68 -6.39 7.45 10.79
CA SER A 68 -7.71 7.36 11.42
C SER A 68 -8.77 6.71 10.52
N LEU A 69 -9.36 5.62 11.00
CA LEU A 69 -10.48 4.94 10.33
C LEU A 69 -11.82 5.70 10.42
N GLN A 70 -11.88 6.83 11.13
CA GLN A 70 -13.10 7.66 11.22
C GLN A 70 -13.25 8.63 10.04
N LYS A 71 -12.18 8.84 9.27
CA LYS A 71 -12.21 9.66 8.05
C LYS A 71 -12.84 8.89 6.90
N ASN A 72 -13.29 9.62 5.88
CA ASN A 72 -13.56 9.00 4.59
C ASN A 72 -12.30 8.26 4.12
N TRP A 73 -12.47 7.05 3.57
CA TRP A 73 -11.35 6.16 3.29
C TRP A 73 -10.34 6.77 2.31
N TRP A 74 -10.78 7.60 1.36
CA TRP A 74 -9.91 8.27 0.40
C TRP A 74 -9.07 9.41 0.99
N GLU A 75 -9.44 9.95 2.17
CA GLU A 75 -8.75 11.05 2.87
C GLU A 75 -7.79 10.55 3.96
N GLN A 76 -7.82 9.25 4.25
CA GLN A 76 -6.95 8.62 5.22
C GLN A 76 -5.50 8.79 4.80
N GLN A 77 -4.64 9.10 5.78
CA GLN A 77 -3.20 9.21 5.56
C GLN A 77 -2.57 7.84 5.75
N VAL A 78 -1.80 7.40 4.77
CA VAL A 78 -1.09 6.13 4.75
C VAL A 78 0.41 6.34 4.72
N CYS A 79 1.15 5.48 5.41
CA CYS A 79 2.61 5.48 5.40
C CYS A 79 3.14 4.06 5.58
N ILE A 80 4.18 3.72 4.83
CA ILE A 80 4.84 2.42 4.93
C ILE A 80 5.46 2.22 6.33
N THR A 81 5.45 1.00 6.85
CA THR A 81 6.14 0.71 8.11
C THR A 81 7.63 0.46 7.89
N GLU A 82 8.44 0.70 8.92
CA GLU A 82 9.88 0.38 8.89
C GLU A 82 10.14 -1.09 8.53
N HIS A 83 9.24 -1.99 8.94
CA HIS A 83 9.33 -3.41 8.61
C HIS A 83 9.22 -3.65 7.10
N THR A 84 8.23 -3.06 6.43
CA THR A 84 8.04 -3.23 4.99
C THR A 84 9.14 -2.57 4.20
N GLN A 85 9.62 -1.40 4.64
CA GLN A 85 10.77 -0.73 4.03
C GLN A 85 11.98 -1.66 3.98
N ALA A 86 12.31 -2.29 5.12
CA ALA A 86 13.41 -3.26 5.20
C ALA A 86 13.17 -4.51 4.33
N CYS A 87 11.92 -4.93 4.16
CA CYS A 87 11.56 -6.05 3.29
C CYS A 87 11.68 -5.74 1.79
N LEU A 88 11.51 -4.47 1.38
CA LEU A 88 11.65 -4.03 0.00
C LEU A 88 13.12 -3.80 -0.40
N GLU A 89 13.96 -3.37 0.54
CA GLU A 89 15.38 -3.08 0.32
C GLU A 89 16.29 -4.32 0.35
N GLY A 90 15.89 -5.40 1.03
CA GLY A 90 16.66 -6.63 1.21
C GLY A 90 16.37 -7.67 0.15
#